data_AF-A0A3Q1GKX1-F1
#
_entry.id   AF-A0A3Q1GKX1-F1
#
_cell.length_a   1.000
_cell.length_b   1.000
_cell.length_c   1.000
_cell.angle_alpha   90.00
_cell.angle_beta   90.00
_cell.angle_gamma   90.00
#
_symmetry.space_group_name_H-M   'P 1'
#
loop_
_entity.id
_entity.type
_entity.pdbx_description
1 polymer ?
#
loop_
_entity_poly.entity_id
_entity_poly.type
_entity_poly.pdbx_seq_one_letter_code
_entity_poly.pdbx_strand_id
1 'polypeptide(L)'
;ADLTVSKSELDYGYHPEMVDDFSRPRFFYDCCSSFLQCSVPPVMAFHLGSLGFLTPFKFESYKTEVAKVFEGKVKDLQCRHHSEESFKGEGGEGHASENRTAVVQQRVLNEVVVDRGPSSYLSNVDLYLDGRLITSVQGDGVIVSTPTGSTAYAAAAGASMIHPNVPAIMVTPICPHSLSFRPIVVPAGVELMITLSPDARNTAWVSFDGRKRQEIQHGDCIKITTSCYPVPSICCHDLVYDWFESLAQCLHWNVRKRQNRLADISDSSDTEN
;
A
#
# COMPACT_ATOMS: atom_id res chain seq x y z
N ALA A 1 -23.77 15.85 9.34
CA ALA A 1 -24.15 15.93 10.76
C ALA A 1 -23.11 16.84 11.41
N ASP A 2 -23.58 17.92 12.02
CA ASP A 2 -22.77 18.96 12.66
C ASP A 2 -21.72 18.37 13.59
N LEU A 3 -20.51 18.95 13.62
CA LEU A 3 -19.64 18.84 14.78
C LEU A 3 -18.86 20.14 15.02
N THR A 4 -19.26 20.73 16.12
CA THR A 4 -18.82 21.92 16.84
C THR A 4 -17.34 21.81 17.22
N VAL A 5 -16.55 22.87 16.98
CA VAL A 5 -15.15 22.97 17.42
C VAL A 5 -15.11 23.43 18.88
N SER A 6 -14.81 22.53 19.82
CA SER A 6 -14.40 22.90 21.17
C SER A 6 -12.88 23.00 21.23
N LYS A 7 -12.41 24.20 21.55
CA LYS A 7 -11.00 24.57 21.71
C LYS A 7 -10.47 23.92 23.01
N SER A 8 -9.69 22.85 22.89
CA SER A 8 -8.83 22.35 23.97
C SER A 8 -7.46 22.05 23.41
N GLU A 9 -6.43 22.47 24.14
CA GLU A 9 -5.04 22.62 23.75
C GLU A 9 -4.47 21.37 23.04
N LEU A 10 -3.96 21.58 21.82
CA LEU A 10 -3.17 20.60 21.07
C LEU A 10 -1.73 20.69 21.56
N ASP A 11 -1.32 19.72 22.37
CA ASP A 11 0.08 19.51 22.73
C ASP A 11 0.78 18.86 21.52
N TYR A 12 1.51 19.66 20.75
CA TYR A 12 2.30 19.16 19.62
C TYR A 12 3.52 18.42 20.16
N GLY A 13 3.46 17.09 20.15
CA GLY A 13 4.61 16.23 20.46
C GLY A 13 5.73 16.42 19.44
N TYR A 14 6.67 17.30 19.73
CA TYR A 14 7.93 17.44 19.01
C TYR A 14 8.92 16.42 19.58
N HIS A 15 9.22 15.35 18.83
CA HIS A 15 10.24 14.37 19.21
C HIS A 15 11.52 14.60 18.39
N PRO A 16 12.61 15.11 19.00
CA PRO A 16 13.80 15.58 18.28
C PRO A 16 14.76 14.47 17.77
N GLU A 17 14.38 13.20 17.79
CA GLU A 17 15.21 12.08 17.29
C GLU A 17 14.87 11.65 15.85
N MET A 18 14.02 12.39 15.13
CA MET A 18 13.56 12.08 13.76
C MET A 18 14.18 12.98 12.67
N VAL A 19 15.48 13.31 12.74
CA VAL A 19 16.08 14.33 11.86
C VAL A 19 16.90 13.77 10.67
N ASP A 20 17.25 12.48 10.63
CA ASP A 20 18.04 11.93 9.52
C ASP A 20 17.26 10.90 8.68
N ASP A 21 16.42 11.37 7.74
CA ASP A 21 16.18 10.78 6.39
C ASP A 21 14.87 11.31 5.77
N PHE A 22 14.84 12.60 5.48
CA PHE A 22 13.67 13.29 4.91
C PHE A 22 13.38 12.96 3.41
N SER A 23 14.13 12.05 2.78
CA SER A 23 14.17 11.93 1.31
C SER A 23 13.32 10.80 0.71
N ARG A 24 12.68 9.96 1.52
CA ARG A 24 11.97 8.76 1.04
C ARG A 24 10.50 8.74 1.46
N PRO A 25 9.61 8.10 0.67
CA PRO A 25 8.24 7.74 1.08
C PRO A 25 8.19 7.08 2.48
N ARG A 26 9.32 6.49 2.91
CA ARG A 26 9.58 5.85 4.20
C ARG A 26 9.14 6.64 5.44
N PHE A 27 9.36 7.96 5.47
CA PHE A 27 9.02 8.81 6.62
C PHE A 27 7.51 8.98 6.81
N PHE A 28 6.76 9.04 5.71
CA PHE A 28 5.30 9.06 5.75
C PHE A 28 4.75 7.83 6.46
N TYR A 29 5.36 6.65 6.21
CA TYR A 29 4.97 5.40 6.86
C TYR A 29 5.37 5.35 8.35
N ASP A 30 6.50 5.92 8.75
CA ASP A 30 6.90 6.01 10.16
C ASP A 30 5.94 6.87 10.99
N CYS A 31 5.56 8.02 10.43
CA CYS A 31 4.59 8.92 11.03
C CYS A 31 3.21 8.24 11.10
N CYS A 32 2.73 7.67 9.99
CA CYS A 32 1.45 6.96 9.97
C CYS A 32 1.45 5.77 10.94
N SER A 33 2.49 4.92 10.95
CA SER A 33 2.58 3.76 11.86
C SER A 33 2.48 4.14 13.35
N SER A 34 2.85 5.37 13.72
CA SER A 34 2.78 5.86 15.11
C SER A 34 1.40 6.40 15.47
N PHE A 35 0.71 7.05 14.53
CA PHE A 35 -0.63 7.62 14.75
C PHE A 35 -1.78 6.66 14.45
N LEU A 36 -1.49 5.55 13.78
CA LEU A 36 -2.49 4.59 13.35
C LEU A 36 -3.26 3.95 14.50
N GLN A 37 -2.96 4.16 15.78
CA GLN A 37 -3.76 3.63 16.91
C GLN A 37 -5.06 4.43 17.18
N CYS A 38 -5.17 5.67 16.68
CA CYS A 38 -6.29 6.60 16.89
C CYS A 38 -6.69 7.29 15.58
N SER A 39 -7.63 8.26 15.62
CA SER A 39 -7.89 9.14 14.48
C SER A 39 -6.59 9.78 13.98
N VAL A 40 -6.22 9.49 12.73
CA VAL A 40 -4.96 9.98 12.15
C VAL A 40 -5.13 11.46 11.79
N PRO A 41 -4.23 12.37 12.25
CA PRO A 41 -4.28 13.76 11.85
C PRO A 41 -4.00 13.93 10.35
N PRO A 42 -4.48 15.01 9.70
CA PRO A 42 -4.15 15.31 8.30
C PRO A 42 -2.64 15.30 8.05
N VAL A 43 -2.21 14.47 7.10
CA VAL A 43 -0.81 14.30 6.75
C VAL A 43 -0.49 15.09 5.49
N MET A 44 0.44 16.03 5.62
CA MET A 44 1.03 16.76 4.49
C MET A 44 2.40 16.18 4.15
N ALA A 45 2.58 15.71 2.93
CA ALA A 45 3.75 14.94 2.53
C ALA A 45 4.57 15.67 1.45
N PHE A 46 5.80 16.01 1.77
CA PHE A 46 6.75 16.65 0.86
C PHE A 46 7.76 15.65 0.31
N HIS A 47 8.12 15.77 -0.97
CA HIS A 47 9.28 15.07 -1.52
C HIS A 47 10.50 16.01 -1.59
N LEU A 48 11.66 15.46 -1.24
CA LEU A 48 12.97 16.14 -1.23
C LEU A 48 13.91 15.67 -2.33
N GLY A 49 13.46 14.73 -3.16
CA GLY A 49 14.21 14.16 -4.27
C GLY A 49 13.26 13.50 -5.26
N SER A 50 13.40 12.18 -5.45
CA SER A 50 12.54 11.39 -6.33
C SER A 50 11.06 11.52 -5.95
N LEU A 51 10.23 11.74 -6.96
CA LEU A 51 8.79 11.84 -6.79
C LEU A 51 8.18 10.48 -6.43
N GLY A 52 7.18 10.48 -5.56
CA GLY A 52 6.40 9.29 -5.21
C GLY A 52 4.90 9.60 -5.15
N PHE A 53 4.09 8.55 -5.26
CA PHE A 53 2.61 8.61 -5.26
C PHE A 53 1.98 9.14 -3.95
N LEU A 54 2.76 9.24 -2.88
CA LEU A 54 2.30 9.71 -1.56
C LEU A 54 2.76 11.13 -1.21
N THR A 55 3.59 11.76 -2.05
CA THR A 55 4.25 13.04 -1.74
C THR A 55 3.97 14.06 -2.83
N PRO A 56 2.78 14.69 -2.84
CA PRO A 56 2.37 15.60 -3.90
C PRO A 56 3.07 16.98 -3.82
N PHE A 57 3.67 17.32 -2.68
CA PHE A 57 4.27 18.65 -2.47
C PHE A 57 5.78 18.65 -2.71
N LYS A 58 6.26 19.66 -3.45
CA LYS A 58 7.70 19.96 -3.57
C LYS A 58 8.19 20.66 -2.33
N PHE A 59 9.30 20.18 -1.75
CA PHE A 59 9.85 20.80 -0.55
C PHE A 59 10.26 22.27 -0.77
N GLU A 60 10.71 22.66 -1.97
CA GLU A 60 11.09 24.05 -2.28
C GLU A 60 9.99 25.08 -1.94
N SER A 61 8.71 24.67 -2.03
CA SER A 61 7.55 25.53 -1.79
C SER A 61 6.93 25.35 -0.40
N TYR A 62 7.58 24.62 0.53
CA TYR A 62 6.96 24.20 1.79
C TYR A 62 6.35 25.35 2.60
N LYS A 63 7.04 26.49 2.71
CA LYS A 63 6.57 27.64 3.50
C LYS A 63 5.23 28.16 3.00
N THR A 64 5.10 28.27 1.69
CA THR A 64 3.90 28.79 1.04
C THR A 64 2.76 27.78 1.14
N GLU A 65 3.05 26.50 0.89
CA GLU A 65 2.01 25.46 0.94
C GLU A 65 1.52 25.21 2.37
N VAL A 66 2.41 25.20 3.35
CA VAL A 66 2.03 25.10 4.78
C VAL A 66 1.18 26.30 5.19
N ALA A 67 1.55 27.52 4.79
CA ALA A 67 0.75 28.71 5.08
C ALA A 67 -0.68 28.62 4.51
N LYS A 68 -0.83 28.12 3.26
CA LYS A 68 -2.16 27.91 2.65
C LYS A 68 -3.02 26.92 3.45
N VAL A 69 -2.40 25.86 4.00
CA VAL A 69 -3.11 24.88 4.86
C VAL A 69 -3.61 25.55 6.13
N PHE A 70 -2.77 26.32 6.83
CA PHE A 70 -3.15 27.03 8.05
C PHE A 70 -4.18 28.15 7.81
N GLU A 71 -4.19 28.75 6.63
CA GLU A 71 -5.21 29.72 6.20
C GLU A 71 -6.56 29.06 5.82
N GLY A 72 -6.67 27.73 5.90
CA GLY A 72 -7.88 26.98 5.55
C GLY A 72 -8.18 26.96 4.05
N LYS A 73 -7.17 27.21 3.21
CA LYS A 73 -7.32 27.29 1.74
C LYS A 73 -7.20 25.94 1.04
N VAL A 74 -6.79 24.89 1.74
CA VAL A 74 -6.78 23.52 1.19
C VAL A 74 -8.14 22.87 1.43
N LYS A 75 -8.77 22.45 0.33
CA LYS A 75 -10.19 22.04 0.32
C LYS A 75 -10.40 20.52 0.35
N ASP A 76 -9.39 19.74 -0.03
CA ASP A 76 -9.55 18.31 -0.25
C ASP A 76 -8.60 17.46 0.59
N LEU A 77 -9.18 16.45 1.25
CA LEU A 77 -8.48 15.41 1.99
C LEU A 77 -8.69 14.07 1.29
N GLN A 78 -7.61 13.36 0.99
CA GLN A 78 -7.64 12.00 0.50
C GLN A 78 -7.72 11.03 1.68
N CYS A 79 -8.84 10.32 1.82
CA CYS A 79 -8.93 9.22 2.78
C CYS A 79 -8.26 7.98 2.20
N ARG A 80 -7.06 7.65 2.67
CA ARG A 80 -6.36 6.42 2.28
C ARG A 80 -6.76 5.31 3.22
N HIS A 81 -7.54 4.36 2.70
CA HIS A 81 -7.91 3.15 3.44
C HIS A 81 -6.67 2.32 3.72
N HIS A 82 -6.63 1.72 4.90
CA HIS A 82 -5.56 0.86 5.36
C HIS A 82 -6.21 -0.43 5.87
N SER A 83 -5.52 -1.57 5.80
CA SER A 83 -6.07 -2.82 6.32
C SER A 83 -5.78 -2.97 7.80
N GLU A 84 -6.72 -3.52 8.55
CA GLU A 84 -6.57 -3.93 9.95
C GLU A 84 -6.51 -5.45 10.03
N GLU A 85 -5.55 -5.93 10.81
CA GLU A 85 -5.25 -7.33 10.89
C GLU A 85 -5.31 -7.89 12.29
N SER A 86 -5.57 -9.18 12.40
CA SER A 86 -5.51 -9.91 13.66
C SER A 86 -4.84 -11.25 13.42
N PHE A 87 -3.64 -11.40 13.98
CA PHE A 87 -2.93 -12.66 14.05
C PHE A 87 -3.47 -13.48 15.23
N LYS A 88 -3.67 -14.78 15.09
CA LYS A 88 -3.89 -15.69 16.23
C LYS A 88 -2.82 -16.76 16.20
N GLY A 89 -1.89 -16.71 17.15
CA GLY A 89 -0.91 -17.78 17.38
C GLY A 89 -1.38 -18.75 18.45
N GLU A 90 -1.33 -20.06 18.15
CA GLU A 90 -1.38 -21.09 19.19
C GLU A 90 0.06 -21.37 19.65
N GLY A 91 0.42 -20.80 20.80
CA GLY A 91 1.76 -21.00 21.37
C GLY A 91 2.01 -22.47 21.71
N GLY A 92 3.08 -23.04 21.14
CA GLY A 92 3.61 -24.36 21.48
C GLY A 92 4.19 -24.41 22.90
N GLU A 93 4.05 -25.58 23.53
CA GLU A 93 4.08 -25.85 24.97
C GLU A 93 5.38 -25.52 25.73
N GLY A 94 5.23 -24.87 26.88
CA GLY A 94 6.27 -24.71 27.89
C GLY A 94 5.76 -24.03 29.15
N HIS A 95 5.22 -24.81 30.09
CA HIS A 95 4.77 -24.44 31.43
C HIS A 95 3.55 -23.50 31.57
N ALA A 96 2.42 -24.14 31.91
CA ALA A 96 1.32 -23.65 32.74
C ALA A 96 1.33 -22.14 33.09
N SER A 97 0.86 -21.32 32.15
CA SER A 97 0.28 -20.01 32.42
C SER A 97 -0.75 -19.76 31.33
N GLU A 98 -1.98 -19.43 31.76
CA GLU A 98 -3.19 -19.14 31.00
C GLU A 98 -3.01 -18.91 29.48
N ASN A 99 -3.74 -19.70 28.66
CA ASN A 99 -3.92 -19.57 27.21
C ASN A 99 -4.29 -18.13 26.80
N ARG A 100 -3.30 -17.25 26.69
CA ARG A 100 -3.44 -15.96 26.01
C ARG A 100 -3.07 -16.20 24.55
N THR A 101 -4.08 -16.45 23.74
CA THR A 101 -3.98 -16.28 22.28
C THR A 101 -3.58 -14.83 22.05
N ALA A 102 -2.31 -14.59 21.72
CA ALA A 102 -1.81 -13.24 21.52
C ALA A 102 -2.35 -12.72 20.19
N VAL A 103 -3.40 -11.92 20.25
CA VAL A 103 -3.92 -11.23 19.07
C VAL A 103 -3.07 -10.01 18.79
N VAL A 104 -2.23 -10.09 17.77
CA VAL A 104 -1.45 -8.94 17.31
C VAL A 104 -2.28 -8.19 16.27
N GLN A 105 -2.63 -6.95 16.59
CA GLN A 105 -3.28 -6.06 15.63
C GLN A 105 -2.25 -5.14 14.97
N GLN A 106 -2.23 -5.14 13.64
CA GLN A 106 -1.41 -4.25 12.83
C GLN A 106 -2.27 -3.54 11.80
N ARG A 107 -1.80 -2.35 11.41
CA ARG A 107 -2.46 -1.48 10.44
C ARG A 107 -1.49 -1.22 9.29
N VAL A 108 -1.93 -1.43 8.06
CA VAL A 108 -1.07 -1.30 6.87
C VAL A 108 -1.67 -0.38 5.82
N LEU A 109 -0.87 0.56 5.32
CA LEU A 109 -1.31 1.51 4.32
C LEU A 109 -1.27 0.94 2.91
N ASN A 110 -0.22 0.22 2.57
CA ASN A 110 -0.03 -0.31 1.22
C ASN A 110 -0.42 -1.77 1.16
N GLU A 111 0.30 -2.63 1.86
CA GLU A 111 0.15 -4.06 1.67
C GLU A 111 0.58 -4.92 2.86
N VAL A 112 0.00 -6.10 2.86
CA VAL A 112 0.48 -7.27 3.60
C VAL A 112 1.00 -8.28 2.61
N VAL A 113 2.21 -8.73 2.86
CA VAL A 113 2.90 -9.69 2.01
C VAL A 113 3.08 -10.96 2.82
N VAL A 114 2.56 -12.07 2.31
CA VAL A 114 2.85 -13.40 2.82
C VAL A 114 3.73 -14.13 1.81
N ASP A 115 4.96 -14.42 2.18
CA ASP A 115 5.98 -15.02 1.30
C ASP A 115 6.60 -16.29 1.90
N ARG A 116 7.28 -17.08 1.07
CA ARG A 116 7.93 -18.34 1.47
C ARG A 116 9.13 -18.19 2.42
N GLY A 117 9.52 -16.97 2.76
CA GLY A 117 10.65 -16.74 3.65
C GLY A 117 11.99 -17.15 3.03
N PRO A 118 12.92 -17.67 3.86
CA PRO A 118 14.18 -18.23 3.39
C PRO A 118 14.02 -19.62 2.77
N SER A 119 12.82 -20.22 2.78
CA SER A 119 12.61 -21.59 2.31
C SER A 119 12.85 -21.71 0.80
N SER A 120 13.50 -22.79 0.37
CA SER A 120 13.68 -23.12 -1.06
C SER A 120 12.43 -23.70 -1.71
N TYR A 121 11.45 -24.16 -0.93
CA TYR A 121 10.20 -24.69 -1.43
C TYR A 121 9.20 -23.55 -1.67
N LEU A 122 8.25 -23.80 -2.57
CA LEU A 122 7.12 -22.89 -2.77
C LEU A 122 6.32 -22.76 -1.47
N SER A 123 5.84 -21.54 -1.21
CA SER A 123 4.83 -21.32 -0.18
C SER A 123 3.54 -22.05 -0.60
N ASN A 124 2.83 -22.61 0.37
CA ASN A 124 1.50 -23.20 0.16
C ASN A 124 0.54 -22.59 1.18
N VAL A 125 -0.24 -21.62 0.72
CA VAL A 125 -1.02 -20.73 1.57
C VAL A 125 -2.47 -20.74 1.11
N ASP A 126 -3.39 -21.03 2.00
CA ASP A 126 -4.82 -21.04 1.70
C ASP A 126 -5.41 -19.64 1.87
N LEU A 127 -6.16 -19.19 0.87
CA LEU A 127 -6.84 -17.91 0.85
C LEU A 127 -8.35 -18.11 0.97
N TYR A 128 -8.93 -17.49 1.99
CA TYR A 128 -10.35 -17.50 2.28
C TYR A 128 -10.93 -16.10 2.10
N LEU A 129 -12.17 -16.03 1.63
CA LEU A 129 -12.96 -14.81 1.55
C LEU A 129 -14.30 -15.07 2.25
N ASP A 130 -14.61 -14.27 3.27
CA ASP A 130 -15.79 -14.42 4.14
C ASP A 130 -15.97 -15.86 4.64
N GLY A 131 -14.86 -16.49 5.05
CA GLY A 131 -14.82 -17.86 5.58
C GLY A 131 -14.88 -18.97 4.52
N ARG A 132 -14.96 -18.65 3.22
CA ARG A 132 -14.96 -19.65 2.14
C ARG A 132 -13.58 -19.75 1.50
N LEU A 133 -13.04 -20.96 1.41
CA LEU A 133 -11.79 -21.22 0.70
C LEU A 133 -11.98 -20.86 -0.78
N ILE A 134 -11.16 -19.93 -1.27
CA ILE A 134 -11.18 -19.50 -2.67
C ILE A 134 -10.14 -20.30 -3.46
N THR A 135 -8.90 -20.32 -2.98
CA THR A 135 -7.80 -21.03 -3.63
C THR A 135 -6.64 -21.23 -2.66
N SER A 136 -5.78 -22.21 -2.98
CA SER A 136 -4.45 -22.35 -2.39
C SER A 136 -3.43 -21.69 -3.30
N VAL A 137 -2.65 -20.78 -2.74
CA VAL A 137 -1.55 -20.08 -3.41
C VAL A 137 -0.31 -20.96 -3.33
N GLN A 138 0.19 -21.38 -4.49
CA GLN A 138 1.48 -22.06 -4.63
C GLN A 138 2.41 -21.19 -5.46
N GLY A 139 3.47 -20.66 -4.83
CA GLY A 139 4.37 -19.69 -5.46
C GLY A 139 5.38 -19.12 -4.47
N ASP A 140 5.96 -17.97 -4.82
CA ASP A 140 6.80 -17.21 -3.88
C ASP A 140 5.97 -16.60 -2.74
N GLY A 141 4.69 -16.29 -2.98
CA GLY A 141 3.79 -15.74 -1.98
C GLY A 141 2.52 -15.10 -2.55
N VAL A 142 1.85 -14.30 -1.72
CA VAL A 142 0.69 -13.48 -2.05
C VAL A 142 0.78 -12.11 -1.40
N ILE A 143 0.35 -11.08 -2.12
CA ILE A 143 0.23 -9.71 -1.64
C ILE A 143 -1.25 -9.39 -1.51
N VAL A 144 -1.66 -8.90 -0.35
CA VAL A 144 -2.96 -8.27 -0.15
C VAL A 144 -2.74 -6.78 0.02
N SER A 145 -3.18 -5.99 -0.95
CA SER A 145 -2.88 -4.55 -0.98
C SER A 145 -4.14 -3.69 -1.01
N THR A 146 -4.01 -2.48 -0.49
CA THR A 146 -4.99 -1.41 -0.68
C THR A 146 -4.83 -0.78 -2.07
N PRO A 147 -5.76 0.08 -2.52
CA PRO A 147 -5.60 0.86 -3.74
C PRO A 147 -4.35 1.75 -3.71
N THR A 148 -3.97 2.25 -2.52
CA THR A 148 -2.73 3.00 -2.33
C THR A 148 -1.50 2.13 -2.59
N GLY A 149 -1.51 0.88 -2.10
CA GLY A 149 -0.45 -0.10 -2.35
C GLY A 149 -0.40 -0.64 -3.79
N SER A 150 -1.41 -0.35 -4.63
CA SER A 150 -1.45 -0.79 -6.02
C SER A 150 -0.26 -0.28 -6.86
N THR A 151 0.36 0.82 -6.44
CA THR A 151 1.54 1.42 -7.08
C THR A 151 2.85 1.06 -6.39
N ALA A 152 2.81 0.22 -5.35
CA ALA A 152 3.96 -0.23 -4.58
C ALA A 152 4.38 -1.65 -5.02
N TYR A 153 4.52 -2.60 -4.09
CA TYR A 153 5.02 -3.92 -4.43
C TYR A 153 4.05 -4.70 -5.35
N ALA A 154 2.75 -4.49 -5.20
CA ALA A 154 1.73 -5.09 -6.04
C ALA A 154 1.93 -4.75 -7.53
N ALA A 155 2.34 -3.52 -7.87
CA ALA A 155 2.64 -3.13 -9.25
C ALA A 155 3.76 -3.98 -9.86
N ALA A 156 4.83 -4.20 -9.09
CA ALA A 156 5.96 -5.03 -9.53
C ALA A 156 5.57 -6.50 -9.70
N ALA A 157 4.62 -6.99 -8.90
CA ALA A 157 4.04 -8.33 -9.02
C ALA A 157 2.98 -8.46 -10.15
N GLY A 158 2.73 -7.40 -10.93
CA GLY A 158 1.86 -7.43 -12.09
C GLY A 158 0.41 -7.03 -11.81
N ALA A 159 0.12 -6.42 -10.66
CA ALA A 159 -1.19 -5.84 -10.38
C ALA A 159 -1.47 -4.60 -11.24
N SER A 160 -2.75 -4.28 -11.40
CA SER A 160 -3.17 -3.01 -12.02
C SER A 160 -3.06 -1.85 -11.04
N MET A 161 -2.75 -0.66 -11.53
CA MET A 161 -2.78 0.56 -10.73
C MET A 161 -4.22 1.00 -10.50
N ILE A 162 -4.59 1.23 -9.24
CA ILE A 162 -5.94 1.60 -8.83
C ILE A 162 -5.91 2.99 -8.19
N HIS A 163 -6.88 3.82 -8.55
CA HIS A 163 -7.05 5.14 -7.95
C HIS A 163 -7.42 5.01 -6.45
N PRO A 164 -6.84 5.80 -5.53
CA PRO A 164 -7.05 5.63 -4.09
C PRO A 164 -8.51 5.74 -3.60
N ASN A 165 -9.36 6.45 -4.34
CA ASN A 165 -10.79 6.58 -4.01
C ASN A 165 -11.63 5.32 -4.32
N VAL A 166 -11.08 4.29 -4.98
CA VAL A 166 -11.81 3.06 -5.27
C VAL A 166 -11.85 2.19 -4.00
N PRO A 167 -13.01 1.91 -3.39
CA PRO A 167 -13.09 1.11 -2.17
C PRO A 167 -12.92 -0.38 -2.49
N ALA A 168 -11.68 -0.85 -2.51
CA ALA A 168 -11.35 -2.22 -2.85
C ALA A 168 -10.13 -2.75 -2.08
N ILE A 169 -10.05 -4.06 -1.98
CA ILE A 169 -8.85 -4.80 -1.58
C ILE A 169 -8.35 -5.57 -2.80
N MET A 170 -7.04 -5.63 -2.99
CA MET A 170 -6.42 -6.35 -4.10
C MET A 170 -5.71 -7.57 -3.58
N VAL A 171 -5.78 -8.67 -4.32
CA VAL A 171 -4.99 -9.88 -4.06
C VAL A 171 -4.13 -10.15 -5.28
N THR A 172 -2.82 -10.16 -5.09
CA THR A 172 -1.83 -10.28 -6.16
C THR A 172 -0.86 -11.42 -5.82
N PRO A 173 -0.88 -12.54 -6.58
CA PRO A 173 0.07 -13.61 -6.35
C PRO A 173 1.49 -13.20 -6.74
N ILE A 174 2.49 -13.70 -6.01
CA ILE A 174 3.91 -13.48 -6.32
C ILE A 174 4.44 -14.76 -6.98
N CYS A 175 4.84 -14.65 -8.25
CA CYS A 175 5.38 -15.74 -9.06
C CYS A 175 4.59 -17.07 -8.87
N PRO A 176 3.26 -17.08 -9.11
CA PRO A 176 2.48 -18.28 -8.89
C PRO A 176 2.90 -19.39 -9.84
N HIS A 177 2.92 -20.62 -9.34
CA HIS A 177 3.17 -21.81 -10.17
C HIS A 177 2.05 -22.03 -11.19
N SER A 178 0.83 -21.57 -10.88
CA SER A 178 -0.30 -21.58 -11.82
C SER A 178 -0.31 -20.34 -12.71
N LEU A 179 -0.25 -20.55 -14.04
CA LEU A 179 -0.31 -19.47 -15.04
C LEU A 179 -1.69 -18.79 -15.14
N SER A 180 -2.74 -19.45 -14.63
CA SER A 180 -4.09 -18.89 -14.62
C SER A 180 -4.37 -18.01 -13.40
N PHE A 181 -3.46 -17.99 -12.41
CA PHE A 181 -3.64 -17.20 -11.21
C PHE A 181 -3.30 -15.73 -11.48
N ARG A 182 -4.33 -14.95 -11.80
CA ARG A 182 -4.24 -13.51 -12.06
C ARG A 182 -4.52 -12.71 -10.78
N PRO A 183 -4.00 -11.48 -10.68
CA PRO A 183 -4.42 -10.56 -9.63
C PRO A 183 -5.94 -10.31 -9.70
N ILE A 184 -6.57 -10.22 -8.53
CA ILE A 184 -8.01 -9.95 -8.40
C ILE A 184 -8.25 -8.72 -7.52
N VAL A 185 -9.40 -8.10 -7.73
CA VAL A 185 -9.88 -6.95 -6.94
C VAL A 185 -11.20 -7.36 -6.31
N VAL A 186 -11.31 -7.21 -5.00
CA VAL A 186 -12.50 -7.53 -4.21
C VAL A 186 -13.03 -6.29 -3.48
N PRO A 187 -14.32 -6.22 -3.14
CA PRO A 187 -14.87 -5.06 -2.42
C PRO A 187 -14.21 -4.84 -1.06
N ALA A 188 -14.06 -3.60 -0.61
CA ALA A 188 -13.44 -3.28 0.68
C ALA A 188 -14.17 -3.87 1.91
N GLY A 189 -15.44 -4.25 1.78
CA GLY A 189 -16.27 -4.76 2.88
C GLY A 189 -16.10 -6.25 3.20
N VAL A 190 -15.26 -6.98 2.47
CA VAL A 190 -15.04 -8.42 2.70
C VAL A 190 -13.96 -8.66 3.76
N GLU A 191 -14.03 -9.80 4.46
CA GLU A 191 -12.93 -10.32 5.28
C GLU A 191 -12.11 -11.30 4.45
N LEU A 192 -10.82 -11.02 4.27
CA LEU A 192 -9.87 -11.99 3.75
C LEU A 192 -9.20 -12.71 4.92
N MET A 193 -8.97 -14.01 4.78
CA MET A 193 -8.21 -14.77 5.74
C MET A 193 -7.17 -15.62 5.03
N ILE A 194 -5.96 -15.61 5.55
CA ILE A 194 -4.81 -16.34 5.03
C ILE A 194 -4.33 -17.30 6.11
N THR A 195 -4.17 -18.57 5.74
CA THR A 195 -3.61 -19.61 6.62
C THR A 195 -2.56 -20.42 5.86
N LEU A 196 -1.66 -21.09 6.58
CA LEU A 196 -0.88 -22.14 5.94
C LEU A 196 -1.81 -23.28 5.52
N SER A 197 -1.59 -23.81 4.33
CA SER A 197 -2.28 -25.01 3.86
C SER A 197 -1.86 -26.21 4.73
N PRO A 198 -2.75 -27.16 5.05
CA PRO A 198 -2.38 -28.37 5.79
C PRO A 198 -1.24 -29.17 5.14
N ASP A 199 -1.12 -29.08 3.81
CA ASP A 199 -0.08 -29.74 3.02
C ASP A 199 1.23 -28.92 2.93
N ALA A 200 1.30 -27.76 3.60
CA ALA A 200 2.49 -26.91 3.59
C ALA A 200 3.67 -27.58 4.30
N ARG A 201 4.77 -27.76 3.57
CA ARG A 201 5.99 -28.40 4.09
C ARG A 201 6.84 -27.48 4.97
N ASN A 202 6.67 -26.16 4.83
CA ASN A 202 7.41 -25.15 5.57
C ASN A 202 6.47 -24.05 6.06
N THR A 203 6.99 -23.25 6.98
CA THR A 203 6.40 -21.99 7.43
C THR A 203 6.40 -20.95 6.31
N ALA A 204 5.59 -19.92 6.48
CA ALA A 204 5.60 -18.72 5.65
C ALA A 204 5.94 -17.51 6.52
N TRP A 205 6.18 -16.36 5.88
CA TRP A 205 6.50 -15.12 6.57
C TRP A 205 5.54 -14.04 6.14
N VAL A 206 5.01 -13.29 7.10
CA VAL A 206 4.20 -12.10 6.86
C VAL A 206 5.04 -10.85 7.05
N SER A 207 4.80 -9.83 6.23
CA SER A 207 5.31 -8.47 6.46
C SER A 207 4.22 -7.43 6.22
N PHE A 208 4.36 -6.30 6.92
CA PHE A 208 3.39 -5.21 6.99
C PHE A 208 4.05 -3.94 6.45
N ASP A 209 3.65 -3.45 5.28
CA ASP A 209 4.32 -2.33 4.58
C ASP A 209 5.86 -2.51 4.48
N GLY A 210 6.30 -3.76 4.26
CA GLY A 210 7.71 -4.14 4.20
C GLY A 210 8.45 -4.11 5.55
N ARG A 211 7.72 -4.11 6.68
CA ARG A 211 8.25 -4.04 8.04
C ARG A 211 7.66 -5.14 8.92
N LYS A 212 8.15 -5.23 10.17
CA LYS A 212 7.63 -6.10 11.24
C LYS A 212 7.40 -7.56 10.79
N ARG A 213 8.41 -8.11 10.10
CA ARG A 213 8.34 -9.45 9.54
C ARG A 213 8.17 -10.49 10.64
N GLN A 214 7.19 -11.37 10.48
CA GLN A 214 6.86 -12.41 11.46
C GLN A 214 6.70 -13.75 10.74
N GLU A 215 7.14 -14.82 11.37
CA GLU A 215 6.95 -16.18 10.86
C GLU A 215 5.53 -16.66 11.20
N ILE A 216 4.89 -17.32 10.24
CA ILE A 216 3.57 -17.93 10.35
C ILE A 216 3.78 -19.44 10.44
N GLN A 217 3.17 -20.07 11.43
CA GLN A 217 3.19 -21.52 11.64
C GLN A 217 1.83 -22.15 11.34
N HIS A 218 1.79 -23.48 11.33
CA HIS A 218 0.55 -24.22 11.18
C HIS A 218 -0.38 -23.94 12.36
N GLY A 219 -1.66 -23.68 12.07
CA GLY A 219 -2.64 -23.26 13.07
C GLY A 219 -2.80 -21.74 13.17
N ASP A 220 -1.84 -20.97 12.68
CA ASP A 220 -1.94 -19.52 12.68
C ASP A 220 -2.85 -19.03 11.55
N CYS A 221 -3.57 -17.93 11.83
CA CYS A 221 -4.37 -17.24 10.82
C CYS A 221 -4.08 -15.74 10.78
N ILE A 222 -4.05 -15.19 9.58
CA ILE A 222 -4.02 -13.75 9.33
C ILE A 222 -5.39 -13.36 8.79
N LYS A 223 -6.09 -12.49 9.51
CA LYS A 223 -7.33 -11.88 9.04
C LYS A 223 -7.05 -10.48 8.56
N ILE A 224 -7.61 -10.09 7.43
CA ILE A 224 -7.38 -8.82 6.76
C ILE A 224 -8.73 -8.20 6.44
N THR A 225 -8.96 -7.00 6.95
CA THR A 225 -10.19 -6.23 6.75
C THR A 225 -9.84 -4.78 6.45
N THR A 226 -10.73 -4.04 5.77
CA THR A 226 -10.54 -2.59 5.63
C THR A 226 -10.79 -1.92 6.98
N SER A 227 -9.84 -1.10 7.43
CA SER A 227 -9.96 -0.41 8.71
C SER A 227 -10.93 0.77 8.66
N CYS A 228 -11.46 1.12 9.84
CA CYS A 228 -12.36 2.24 10.05
C CYS A 228 -11.64 3.60 10.23
N TYR A 229 -10.30 3.64 10.21
CA TYR A 229 -9.50 4.86 10.45
C TYR A 229 -8.63 5.24 9.25
N PRO A 230 -9.20 5.71 8.11
CA PRO A 230 -8.39 6.07 6.95
C PRO A 230 -7.38 7.17 7.28
N VAL A 231 -6.22 7.16 6.60
CA VAL A 231 -5.20 8.21 6.72
C VAL A 231 -5.63 9.40 5.86
N PRO A 232 -5.95 10.57 6.44
CA PRO A 232 -6.28 11.76 5.66
C PRO A 232 -4.99 12.39 5.12
N SER A 233 -4.80 12.36 3.81
CA SER A 233 -3.64 12.96 3.13
C SER A 233 -4.07 14.25 2.44
N ILE A 234 -3.33 15.33 2.68
CA ILE A 234 -3.60 16.64 2.08
C ILE A 234 -3.22 16.61 0.60
N CYS A 235 -4.13 17.06 -0.27
CA CYS A 235 -3.88 17.22 -1.71
C CYS A 235 -3.25 18.59 -2.03
N CYS A 236 -2.41 18.63 -3.04
CA CYS A 236 -1.82 19.84 -3.58
C CYS A 236 -2.82 20.61 -4.47
N HIS A 237 -3.50 19.91 -5.38
CA HIS A 237 -4.55 20.48 -6.23
C HIS A 237 -5.91 19.84 -5.94
N ASP A 238 -6.05 18.59 -6.37
CA ASP A 238 -7.23 17.76 -6.15
C ASP A 238 -6.84 16.29 -6.21
N LEU A 239 -7.73 15.43 -5.72
CA LEU A 239 -7.50 13.99 -5.58
C LEU A 239 -7.13 13.29 -6.89
N VAL A 240 -7.77 13.71 -7.98
CA VAL A 240 -7.67 13.04 -9.28
C VAL A 240 -6.43 13.55 -10.00
N TYR A 241 -6.23 14.87 -10.01
CA TYR A 241 -5.10 15.50 -10.66
C TYR A 241 -3.77 15.07 -10.04
N ASP A 242 -3.64 15.11 -8.71
CA ASP A 242 -2.40 14.74 -8.03
C ASP A 242 -2.01 13.28 -8.33
N TRP A 243 -3.00 12.38 -8.47
CA TRP A 243 -2.75 10.98 -8.81
C TRP A 243 -2.28 10.80 -10.26
N PHE A 244 -2.94 11.45 -11.24
CA PHE A 244 -2.51 11.39 -12.64
C PHE A 244 -1.18 12.09 -12.89
N GLU A 245 -0.90 13.19 -12.19
CA GLU A 245 0.39 13.85 -12.20
C GLU A 245 1.48 12.91 -11.67
N SER A 246 1.21 12.20 -10.57
CA SER A 246 2.12 11.18 -10.03
C SER A 246 2.38 10.05 -11.03
N LEU A 247 1.34 9.55 -11.72
CA LEU A 247 1.52 8.55 -12.78
C LEU A 247 2.42 9.05 -13.93
N ALA A 248 2.18 10.28 -14.40
CA ALA A 248 2.94 10.87 -15.49
C ALA A 248 4.41 11.08 -15.11
N GLN A 249 4.67 11.52 -13.88
CA GLN A 249 6.02 11.85 -13.42
C GLN A 249 6.80 10.62 -12.94
N CYS A 250 6.18 9.70 -12.19
CA CYS A 250 6.86 8.51 -11.65
C CYS A 250 7.06 7.41 -12.71
N LEU A 251 6.11 7.23 -13.64
CA LEU A 251 6.12 6.09 -14.58
C LEU A 251 6.28 6.52 -16.05
N HIS A 252 6.37 7.83 -16.34
CA HIS A 252 6.34 8.35 -17.71
C HIS A 252 5.21 7.72 -18.53
N TRP A 253 4.02 7.64 -17.90
CA TRP A 253 2.93 6.82 -18.38
C TRP A 253 2.54 7.22 -19.82
N ASN A 254 2.71 6.25 -20.74
CA ASN A 254 2.45 6.39 -22.17
C ASN A 254 3.24 7.51 -22.90
N VAL A 255 4.42 7.90 -22.40
CA VAL A 255 5.33 8.77 -23.14
C VAL A 255 5.91 8.00 -24.34
N ARG A 256 5.57 8.43 -25.55
CA ARG A 256 6.04 7.82 -26.80
C ARG A 256 6.73 8.87 -27.67
N LYS A 257 7.80 8.48 -28.37
CA LYS A 257 8.33 9.28 -29.47
C LYS A 257 7.25 9.35 -30.55
N ARG A 258 6.80 10.57 -30.89
CA ARG A 258 5.83 10.74 -31.99
C ARG A 258 6.44 10.18 -33.27
N GLN A 259 5.69 9.32 -33.95
CA GLN A 259 6.12 8.77 -35.22
C GLN A 259 6.06 9.88 -36.27
N ASN A 260 7.20 10.18 -36.89
CA ASN A 260 7.24 11.10 -38.02
C ASN A 260 6.50 10.46 -39.19
N ARG A 261 5.74 11.26 -39.95
CA ARG A 261 5.23 10.82 -41.25
C ARG A 261 6.43 10.48 -42.14
N LEU A 262 6.35 9.41 -42.93
CA LEU A 262 7.31 9.22 -44.02
C LEU A 262 7.22 10.48 -44.89
N ALA A 263 8.36 11.14 -45.11
CA ALA A 263 8.42 12.19 -46.12
C ALA A 263 8.12 11.54 -47.47
N ASP A 264 7.16 12.09 -48.21
CA ASP A 264 6.90 11.68 -49.57
C ASP A 264 8.22 11.83 -50.35
N ILE A 265 8.76 10.72 -50.83
CA ILE A 265 9.87 10.72 -51.78
C ILE A 265 9.27 11.28 -53.07
N SER A 266 9.31 12.60 -53.21
CA SER A 266 9.04 13.23 -54.50
C SER A 266 10.19 12.84 -55.42
N ASP A 267 9.89 12.02 -56.43
CA ASP A 267 10.73 11.72 -57.58
C ASP A 267 11.45 12.98 -58.06
N SER A 268 12.73 13.12 -57.72
CA SER A 268 13.68 13.86 -58.55
C SER A 268 14.25 12.86 -59.54
N SER A 269 13.48 12.54 -60.58
CA SER A 269 14.04 11.93 -61.78
C SER A 269 15.02 12.94 -62.38
N ASP A 270 16.30 12.63 -62.24
CA ASP A 270 17.41 13.26 -62.95
C ASP A 270 17.08 13.39 -64.44
N THR A 271 16.90 14.62 -64.91
CA THR A 271 17.12 14.93 -66.33
C THR A 271 18.57 15.32 -66.50
N GLU A 272 19.38 14.35 -66.95
CA GLU A 272 20.66 14.61 -67.62
C GLU A 272 20.41 15.45 -68.88
N ASN A 273 21.15 16.55 -69.00
CA ASN A 273 21.65 17.12 -70.25
C ASN A 273 22.81 18.07 -69.96
#